data_AF-A0A914H8Y0-F1
#
_entry.id   AF-A0A914H8Y0-F1
#
_cell.length_a   1.000
_cell.length_b   1.000
_cell.length_c   1.000
_cell.angle_alpha   90.00
_cell.angle_beta   90.00
_cell.angle_gamma   90.00
#
_symmetry.space_group_name_H-M   'P 1'
#
loop_
_entity.id
_entity.type
_entity.pdbx_description
1 polymer ?
#
loop_
_entity_poly.entity_id
_entity_poly.type
_entity_poly.pdbx_seq_one_letter_code
_entity_poly.pdbx_strand_id
1 'polypeptide(L)'
;MPTFQHDTTIAALFSTLGLNKTNYDVDGYPHYSACVTFELWRNATSLEPYVKVLHWPPDMPSFEEVTRNITGCETNCTLARFIERSTIYKPVPSPDEYCKDTHFP
;
A
#
# COMPACT_ATOMS: atom_id res chain seq x y z
N MET A 1 13.20 7.15 4.06
CA MET A 1 13.75 6.37 5.20
C MET A 1 13.01 5.05 5.26
N PRO A 2 13.70 3.91 5.45
CA PRO A 2 13.05 2.63 5.71
C PRO A 2 12.42 2.65 7.12
N THR A 3 11.23 2.07 7.27
CA THR A 3 10.57 1.85 8.56
C THR A 3 10.54 0.34 8.86
N PHE A 4 11.13 -0.09 9.96
CA PHE A 4 11.12 -1.49 10.39
C PHE A 4 9.97 -1.72 11.37
N GLN A 5 9.04 -2.58 11.01
CA GLN A 5 7.83 -2.81 11.79
C GLN A 5 7.43 -4.30 11.77
N HIS A 6 6.24 -4.59 12.27
CA HIS A 6 5.70 -5.94 12.35
C HIS A 6 5.02 -6.37 11.05
N ASP A 7 4.85 -7.67 10.88
CA ASP A 7 3.99 -8.30 9.88
C ASP A 7 2.59 -7.66 9.81
N THR A 8 2.00 -7.32 10.96
CA THR A 8 0.71 -6.62 11.06
C THR A 8 0.70 -5.27 10.35
N THR A 9 1.84 -4.58 10.27
CA THR A 9 1.96 -3.30 9.56
C THR A 9 1.88 -3.49 8.06
N ILE A 10 2.57 -4.49 7.51
CA ILE A 10 2.50 -4.83 6.08
C ILE A 10 1.10 -5.38 5.74
N ALA A 11 0.52 -6.21 6.61
CA ALA A 11 -0.84 -6.73 6.42
C ALA A 11 -1.87 -5.60 6.36
N ALA A 12 -1.85 -4.68 7.33
CA ALA A 12 -2.73 -3.52 7.34
C ALA A 12 -2.50 -2.62 6.12
N LEU A 13 -1.24 -2.41 5.71
CA LEU A 13 -0.90 -1.66 4.52
C LEU A 13 -1.54 -2.28 3.26
N PHE A 14 -1.40 -3.60 3.07
CA PHE A 14 -2.03 -4.31 1.95
C PHE A 14 -3.55 -4.22 1.96
N SER A 15 -4.18 -4.28 3.14
CA SER A 15 -5.63 -4.03 3.27
C SER A 15 -6.01 -2.60 2.84
N THR A 16 -5.24 -1.59 3.22
CA THR A 16 -5.49 -0.20 2.77
C THR A 16 -5.20 -0.01 1.28
N LEU A 17 -4.31 -0.79 0.68
CA LEU A 17 -4.09 -0.83 -0.76
C LEU A 17 -5.20 -1.60 -1.51
N GLY A 18 -6.20 -2.15 -0.80
CA GLY A 18 -7.33 -2.85 -1.41
C GLY A 18 -6.95 -4.20 -2.03
N LEU A 19 -5.83 -4.78 -1.60
CA LEU A 19 -5.45 -6.12 -2.02
C LEU A 19 -6.38 -7.15 -1.35
N ASN A 20 -6.71 -8.22 -2.07
CA ASN A 20 -7.59 -9.27 -1.56
C ASN A 20 -6.98 -10.07 -0.40
N LYS A 21 -5.65 -10.04 -0.24
CA LYS A 21 -4.92 -10.81 0.77
C LYS A 21 -3.96 -9.92 1.54
N THR A 22 -3.68 -10.33 2.78
CA THR A 22 -2.80 -9.64 3.73
C THR A 22 -1.31 -9.96 3.53
N ASN A 23 -0.97 -10.86 2.61
CA ASN A 23 0.39 -11.16 2.19
C ASN A 23 0.46 -11.20 0.65
N TYR A 24 0.00 -10.11 0.02
CA TYR A 24 -0.06 -9.92 -1.43
C TYR A 24 -0.91 -10.96 -2.19
N ASP A 25 -0.36 -12.14 -2.48
CA ASP A 25 -0.98 -13.23 -3.27
C ASP A 25 -1.16 -14.55 -2.47
N VAL A 26 -0.59 -14.65 -1.28
CA VAL A 26 -0.73 -15.82 -0.40
C VAL A 26 -1.57 -15.53 0.85
N ASP A 27 -2.17 -16.57 1.40
CA ASP A 27 -2.98 -16.47 2.61
C ASP A 27 -2.09 -16.44 3.87
N GLY A 28 -2.49 -15.66 4.87
CA GLY A 28 -1.77 -15.52 6.14
C GLY A 28 -1.01 -14.20 6.29
N TYR A 29 -0.03 -14.21 7.19
CA TYR A 29 0.77 -13.03 7.50
C TYR A 29 1.98 -12.90 6.57
N PRO A 30 2.45 -11.65 6.33
CA PRO A 30 3.70 -11.39 5.64
C PRO A 30 4.86 -12.19 6.21
N HIS A 31 5.67 -12.77 5.32
CA HIS A 31 6.85 -13.53 5.74
C HIS A 31 7.90 -12.63 6.40
N TYR A 32 8.80 -13.25 7.16
CA TYR A 32 9.94 -12.54 7.73
C TYR A 32 10.75 -11.84 6.64
N SER A 33 11.16 -10.60 6.94
CA SER A 33 11.91 -9.74 6.02
C SER A 33 11.16 -9.38 4.74
N ALA A 34 9.83 -9.56 4.69
CA ALA A 34 9.02 -8.95 3.65
C ALA A 34 9.17 -7.43 3.68
N CYS A 35 9.20 -6.81 2.50
CA CYS A 35 9.35 -5.37 2.36
C CYS A 35 8.36 -4.84 1.32
N VAL A 36 7.80 -3.66 1.59
CA VAL A 36 6.99 -2.91 0.64
C VAL A 36 7.64 -1.55 0.43
N THR A 37 7.97 -1.25 -0.82
CA THR A 37 8.63 0.00 -1.21
C THR A 37 7.68 0.83 -2.05
N PHE A 38 7.54 2.11 -1.68
CA PHE A 38 6.86 3.11 -2.49
C PHE A 38 7.90 3.99 -3.17
N GLU A 39 7.83 4.06 -4.49
CA GLU A 39 8.70 4.90 -5.29
C GLU A 39 7.87 5.97 -6.00
N LEU A 40 8.27 7.23 -5.84
CA LEU A 40 7.69 8.34 -6.56
C LEU A 40 8.51 8.58 -7.82
N TRP A 41 7.88 8.37 -8.97
CA TRP A 41 8.49 8.55 -10.28
C TRP A 41 7.86 9.73 -11.00
N ARG A 42 8.54 10.19 -12.06
CA ARG A 42 8.05 11.24 -12.95
C ARG A 42 8.18 10.76 -14.39
N ASN A 43 7.08 10.84 -15.15
CA ASN A 43 7.10 10.49 -16.57
C ASN A 43 8.03 11.46 -17.33
N ALA A 44 8.95 10.95 -18.13
CA ALA A 44 9.92 11.78 -18.85
C ALA A 44 9.28 12.69 -19.92
N THR A 45 8.12 12.29 -20.45
CA THR A 45 7.41 13.00 -21.51
C THR A 45 6.29 13.88 -20.96
N SER A 46 5.36 13.31 -20.18
CA SER A 46 4.23 14.09 -19.65
C SER A 46 4.60 14.92 -18.41
N LEU A 47 5.77 14.67 -17.81
CA LEU A 47 6.23 15.28 -16.56
C LEU A 47 5.32 15.02 -15.35
N GLU A 48 4.32 14.14 -15.49
CA GLU A 48 3.39 13.80 -14.43
C GLU A 48 4.01 12.84 -13.40
N PRO A 49 3.78 13.08 -12.09
CA PRO A 49 4.22 12.17 -11.06
C PRO A 49 3.33 10.93 -10.97
N TYR A 50 3.93 9.76 -10.78
CA TYR A 50 3.23 8.50 -10.60
C TYR A 50 3.91 7.66 -9.52
N VAL A 51 3.14 6.76 -8.89
CA VAL A 51 3.63 5.92 -7.80
C VAL A 51 3.87 4.52 -8.35
N LYS A 52 5.03 3.94 -7.98
CA LYS A 52 5.26 2.50 -8.10
C LYS A 52 5.30 1.89 -6.71
N VAL A 53 4.62 0.77 -6.54
CA VAL A 53 4.65 -0.02 -5.31
C VAL A 53 5.30 -1.35 -5.63
N LEU A 54 6.35 -1.67 -4.87
CA LEU A 54 7.15 -2.88 -5.04
C LEU A 54 7.04 -3.74 -3.78
N HIS A 55 6.91 -5.04 -3.95
CA HIS A 55 6.91 -6.04 -2.88
C HIS A 55 8.15 -6.91 -2.96
N TRP A 56 8.79 -7.19 -1.83
CA TRP A 56 9.91 -8.13 -1.70
C TRP A 56 9.44 -9.41 -0.98
N PRO A 57 9.31 -10.54 -1.69
CA PRO A 57 9.06 -11.85 -1.10
C PRO A 57 10.36 -12.47 -0.55
N PRO A 58 10.28 -13.37 0.45
CA PRO A 58 11.45 -14.01 1.04
C PRO A 58 12.21 -14.94 0.07
N ASP A 59 11.52 -15.52 -0.92
CA ASP A 59 12.05 -16.59 -1.78
C ASP A 59 12.31 -16.13 -3.23
N MET A 60 12.28 -14.83 -3.49
CA MET A 60 12.44 -14.28 -4.83
C MET A 60 13.74 -13.47 -4.95
N PRO A 61 14.41 -13.49 -6.12
CA PRO A 61 15.69 -12.79 -6.31
C PRO A 61 15.51 -11.28 -6.54
N SER A 62 14.28 -10.78 -6.68
CA SER A 62 13.99 -9.40 -7.04
C SER A 62 12.64 -8.93 -6.49
N PHE A 63 12.48 -7.60 -6.43
CA PHE A 63 11.19 -6.97 -6.18
C PHE A 63 10.16 -7.27 -7.27
N GLU A 64 8.92 -7.44 -6.87
CA GLU A 64 7.75 -7.53 -7.75
C GLU A 64 7.00 -6.20 -7.77
N GLU A 65 6.65 -5.68 -8.96
CA GLU A 65 5.83 -4.48 -9.08
C GLU A 65 4.35 -4.81 -8.91
N VAL A 66 3.77 -4.40 -7.77
CA VAL A 66 2.40 -4.71 -7.37
C VAL A 66 1.41 -3.56 -7.62
N THR A 67 1.90 -2.46 -8.23
CA THR A 67 1.12 -1.23 -8.46
C THR A 67 -0.24 -1.48 -9.13
N ARG A 68 -0.28 -2.40 -10.10
CA ARG A 68 -1.50 -2.71 -10.88
C ARG A 68 -2.54 -3.51 -10.10
N ASN A 69 -2.13 -4.17 -9.03
CA ASN A 69 -3.01 -4.96 -8.17
C ASN A 69 -3.75 -4.08 -7.15
N ILE A 70 -3.27 -2.86 -6.93
CA ILE A 70 -3.88 -1.88 -6.04
C ILE A 70 -5.21 -1.41 -6.64
N THR A 71 -6.30 -1.53 -5.87
CA THR A 71 -7.63 -1.11 -6.35
C THR A 71 -7.61 0.35 -6.78
N GLY A 72 -8.10 0.64 -7.99
CA GLY A 72 -8.13 1.99 -8.56
C GLY A 72 -6.83 2.46 -9.22
N CYS A 73 -5.83 1.59 -9.34
CA CYS A 73 -4.52 1.84 -9.97
C CYS A 73 -4.16 0.82 -11.09
N GLU A 74 -5.16 0.19 -11.72
CA GLU A 74 -4.99 -0.93 -12.65
C GLU A 74 -4.25 -0.55 -13.95
N THR A 75 -4.42 0.68 -14.45
CA THR A 75 -3.89 1.11 -15.75
C THR A 75 -2.93 2.30 -15.68
N ASN A 76 -3.15 3.25 -14.78
CA ASN A 76 -2.24 4.40 -14.61
C ASN A 76 -2.33 4.97 -13.17
N CYS A 77 -1.40 4.59 -12.31
CA CYS A 77 -1.36 5.03 -10.91
C CYS A 77 -0.62 6.38 -10.78
N THR A 78 -1.23 7.44 -11.31
CA THR A 78 -0.72 8.80 -11.08
C THR A 78 -0.77 9.12 -9.59
N LEU A 79 0.09 10.02 -9.13
CA LEU A 79 0.10 10.42 -7.72
C LEU A 79 -1.27 10.95 -7.27
N ALA A 80 -1.94 11.72 -8.12
CA ALA A 80 -3.29 12.25 -7.83
C ALA A 80 -4.30 11.11 -7.64
N ARG A 81 -4.28 10.10 -8.52
CA ARG A 81 -5.16 8.94 -8.41
C ARG A 81 -4.87 8.11 -7.17
N PHE A 82 -3.60 7.92 -6.84
CA PHE A 82 -3.18 7.21 -5.64
C PHE A 82 -3.63 7.93 -4.36
N ILE A 83 -3.58 9.27 -4.33
CA ILE A 83 -4.09 10.06 -3.21
C ILE A 83 -5.61 9.92 -3.11
N GLU A 84 -6.33 10.12 -4.22
CA GLU A 84 -7.80 10.03 -4.30
C GLU A 84 -8.30 8.70 -3.72
N ARG A 85 -7.76 7.57 -4.21
CA ARG A 85 -8.16 6.24 -3.74
C ARG A 85 -7.78 5.97 -2.27
N SER A 86 -6.80 6.67 -1.73
CA SER A 86 -6.36 6.49 -0.34
C SER A 86 -7.18 7.31 0.65
N THR A 87 -7.97 8.28 0.18
CA THR A 87 -8.74 9.20 1.06
C THR A 87 -9.71 8.49 2.00
N ILE A 88 -10.33 7.39 1.56
CA ILE A 88 -11.30 6.62 2.36
C ILE A 88 -10.68 5.93 3.57
N TYR A 89 -9.37 5.70 3.56
CA TYR A 89 -8.63 5.06 4.66
C TYR A 89 -7.99 6.08 5.60
N LYS A 90 -8.10 7.38 5.28
CA LYS A 90 -7.56 8.43 6.13
C LYS A 90 -8.48 8.60 7.33
N PRO A 91 -7.98 8.48 8.57
CA PRO A 91 -8.80 8.72 9.76
C PRO A 91 -9.18 10.20 9.82
N VAL A 92 -10.48 10.49 9.73
CA VAL A 92 -11.07 11.84 9.83
C VAL A 92 -11.94 11.87 11.10
N PRO A 93 -11.90 12.93 11.93
CA PRO A 93 -11.07 14.14 11.81
C PRO A 93 -9.61 13.93 12.25
N SER A 94 -9.37 12.97 13.14
CA SER A 94 -8.06 12.53 13.61
C SER A 94 -8.10 11.06 14.05
N PRO A 95 -6.96 10.34 14.09
CA PRO A 95 -6.90 8.99 14.65
C PRO A 95 -7.44 8.91 16.09
N ASP A 96 -7.14 9.92 16.92
CA ASP A 96 -7.53 9.92 18.34
C ASP A 96 -9.04 10.05 18.54
N GLU A 97 -9.74 10.81 17.69
CA GLU A 97 -11.19 10.93 17.71
C GLU A 97 -11.86 9.69 17.11
N TYR A 98 -11.29 9.17 16.01
CA TYR A 98 -11.78 7.95 15.37
C TYR A 98 -11.74 6.75 16.33
N CYS A 99 -10.67 6.60 17.10
CA CYS A 99 -10.52 5.52 18.08
C CYS A 99 -11.36 5.69 19.35
N LYS A 100 -12.01 6.84 19.56
CA LYS A 100 -12.93 7.07 20.69
C LYS A 100 -14.38 6.73 20.33
N ASP A 101 -14.69 6.52 19.05
CA ASP A 101 -16.04 6.18 18.63
C ASP A 101 -16.42 4.79 19.15
N THR A 102 -17.45 4.74 20.01
CA THR A 102 -17.97 3.50 20.59
C THR A 102 -18.98 2.79 19.69
N HIS A 103 -19.24 3.31 18.48
CA HIS A 103 -20.19 2.72 17.51
C HIS A 103 -19.60 1.66 16.59
N PHE A 104 -18.42 1.11 16.91
CA PHE A 104 -17.97 -0.11 16.26
C PHE A 104 -18.87 -1.29 16.71
N PRO A 105 -19.53 -2.02 15.79
CA PRO A 105 -20.29 -3.22 16.12
C PRO A 105 -19.43 -4.35 16.66
#